data_AF-A0A0F6AAD0-F1
#
_entry.id   AF-A0A0F6AAD0-F1
#
_cell.length_a   1.000
_cell.length_b   1.000
_cell.length_c   1.000
_cell.angle_alpha   90.00
_cell.angle_beta   90.00
_cell.angle_gamma   90.00
#
_symmetry.space_group_name_H-M   'P 1'
#
loop_
_entity.id
_entity.type
_entity.pdbx_description
1 polymer ?
#
loop_
_entity_poly.entity_id
_entity_poly.type
_entity_poly.pdbx_seq_one_letter_code
_entity_poly.pdbx_strand_id
1 'polypeptide(L)' 'MRVNAGLTQKEMADKLGISRETVSNYELDVGQPKMRDFLKWLIFCKIDTRSVVNQIDAIQSQVNKNIKVEQNNRKKTK' A
#
# COMPACT_ATOMS: atom_id res chain seq x y z
N MET A 1 1.56 -9.66 -12.59
CA MET A 1 0.55 -8.61 -12.32
C MET A 1 0.36 -7.67 -13.50
N ARG A 2 1.37 -6.88 -13.89
CA ARG A 2 1.23 -5.91 -15.01
C ARG A 2 0.86 -6.56 -16.34
N VAL A 3 1.31 -7.80 -16.58
CA VAL A 3 1.04 -8.55 -17.82
C VAL A 3 -0.47 -8.79 -17.98
N ASN A 4 -1.16 -9.11 -16.89
CA ASN A 4 -2.63 -9.28 -16.90
C ASN A 4 -3.36 -7.95 -17.14
N ALA A 5 -2.71 -6.82 -16.86
CA ALA A 5 -3.20 -5.49 -17.17
C ALA A 5 -2.78 -5.00 -18.56
N GLY A 6 -2.08 -5.83 -19.36
CA GLY A 6 -1.63 -5.49 -20.71
C GLY A 6 -0.46 -4.50 -20.75
N LEU A 7 0.29 -4.34 -19.67
CA LEU A 7 1.36 -3.34 -19.56
C LEU A 7 2.74 -3.98 -19.70
N THR A 8 3.62 -3.36 -20.48
CA THR A 8 5.05 -3.64 -20.53
C THR A 8 5.76 -3.15 -19.26
N GLN A 9 6.99 -3.64 -19.01
CA GLN A 9 7.83 -3.18 -17.90
C GLN A 9 8.12 -1.68 -18.01
N LYS A 10 8.32 -1.18 -19.24
CA LYS A 10 8.58 0.24 -19.51
C LYS A 10 7.35 1.09 -19.19
N GLU A 11 6.17 0.71 -19.69
CA GLU A 11 4.93 1.46 -19.41
C GLU A 11 4.58 1.47 -17.92
N MET A 12 4.83 0.37 -17.20
CA MET A 12 4.65 0.33 -15.75
C MET A 12 5.64 1.27 -15.04
N ALA A 13 6.90 1.26 -15.46
CA ALA A 13 7.93 2.15 -14.93
C ALA A 13 7.59 3.63 -15.15
N ASP A 14 7.13 3.97 -16.36
CA ASP A 14 6.69 5.31 -16.73
C ASP A 14 5.50 5.77 -15.86
N LYS A 15 4.52 4.89 -15.61
CA LYS A 15 3.38 5.17 -14.72
C LYS A 15 3.78 5.37 -13.26
N LEU A 16 4.80 4.64 -12.80
CA LEU A 16 5.30 4.72 -11.43
C LEU A 16 6.32 5.86 -11.24
N GLY A 17 6.92 6.38 -12.32
CA GLY A 17 7.99 7.37 -12.27
C GLY A 17 9.32 6.79 -11.77
N ILE A 18 9.60 5.52 -12.10
CA ILE A 18 10.83 4.80 -11.70
C ILE A 18 11.52 4.20 -12.92
N SER A 19 12.71 3.61 -12.75
CA SER A 19 13.39 2.96 -13.87
C SER A 19 12.76 1.61 -14.22
N ARG A 20 12.87 1.21 -15.51
CA ARG A 20 12.48 -0.13 -15.97
C ARG A 20 13.17 -1.24 -15.18
N GLU A 21 14.44 -1.02 -14.84
CA GLU A 21 15.25 -1.95 -14.05
C GLU A 21 14.67 -2.13 -12.64
N THR A 22 14.23 -1.04 -11.99
CA THR A 22 13.56 -1.14 -10.69
C THR A 22 12.29 -1.99 -10.76
N VAL A 23 11.46 -1.83 -11.80
CA VAL A 23 10.30 -2.71 -12.03
C VAL A 23 10.74 -4.16 -12.24
N SER A 24 11.81 -4.41 -13.00
CA SER A 24 12.35 -5.75 -13.21
C SER A 24 12.83 -6.38 -11.89
N ASN A 25 13.50 -5.61 -11.03
CA ASN A 25 13.97 -6.10 -9.72
C ASN A 25 12.81 -6.45 -8.80
N TYR A 26 11.71 -5.70 -8.86
CA TYR A 26 10.48 -6.05 -8.15
C TYR A 26 9.82 -7.33 -8.69
N GLU A 27 9.88 -7.56 -10.01
CA GLU A 27 9.32 -8.78 -10.63
C GLU A 27 10.20 -10.03 -10.44
N LEU A 28 11.48 -9.85 -10.11
CA LEU A 28 12.47 -10.91 -9.87
C LEU A 28 12.73 -11.15 -8.38
N ASP A 29 11.95 -10.54 -7.49
CA ASP A 29 12.12 -10.62 -6.03
C ASP A 29 13.50 -10.15 -5.51
N VAL A 30 14.23 -9.37 -6.32
CA VAL A 30 15.54 -8.78 -5.95
C VAL A 30 15.35 -7.56 -5.05
N GLY A 31 14.18 -6.93 -5.08
CA GLY A 31 13.84 -5.82 -4.20
C GLY A 31 12.33 -5.72 -3.97
N GLN A 32 11.93 -4.97 -2.95
CA GLN A 32 10.52 -4.76 -2.63
C GLN A 32 10.09 -3.32 -2.91
N PRO A 33 8.90 -3.11 -3.52
CA PRO A 33 8.36 -1.77 -3.69
C PRO A 33 8.00 -1.14 -2.35
N LYS A 34 8.21 0.17 -2.21
CA LYS A 34 7.67 0.92 -1.08
C LYS A 34 6.14 0.84 -1.14
N MET A 35 5.48 0.90 0.02
CA MET A 35 4.02 0.78 0.13
C MET A 35 3.27 1.69 -0.85
N ARG A 36 3.70 2.96 -1.00
CA ARG A 36 3.11 3.91 -1.96
C ARG A 36 3.17 3.39 -3.40
N ASP A 37 4.32 2.88 -3.82
CA ASP A 37 4.55 2.47 -5.20
C ASP A 37 3.83 1.14 -5.46
N PHE A 38 3.76 0.27 -4.45
CA PHE A 38 2.93 -0.94 -4.48
C PHE A 38 1.44 -0.62 -4.64
N LEU A 39 0.90 0.32 -3.85
CA LEU A 39 -0.51 0.73 -3.98
C LEU A 39 -0.82 1.32 -5.36
N LYS A 40 0.05 2.16 -5.91
CA LYS A 40 -0.07 2.66 -7.28
C LYS A 40 -0.08 1.53 -8.29
N TRP A 41 0.79 0.53 -8.12
CA TRP A 41 0.86 -0.63 -9.00
C TRP A 41 -0.46 -1.42 -8.99
N LEU A 42 -1.05 -1.67 -7.81
CA LEU A 42 -2.36 -2.33 -7.69
C LEU A 42 -3.45 -1.56 -8.45
N ILE A 43 -3.48 -0.24 -8.30
CA ILE A 43 -4.44 0.64 -8.98
C ILE A 43 -4.26 0.57 -10.50
N PHE A 44 -3.03 0.68 -11.01
CA PHE A 44 -2.75 0.61 -12.46
C PHE A 44 -3.06 -0.76 -13.05
N CYS A 45 -2.93 -1.81 -12.25
CA CYS A 45 -3.30 -3.17 -12.64
C CYS A 45 -4.78 -3.48 -12.44
N LYS A 46 -5.60 -2.51 -11.99
CA LYS A 46 -7.04 -2.68 -11.71
C LYS A 46 -7.34 -3.84 -10.77
N ILE A 47 -6.48 -4.07 -9.79
CA ILE A 47 -6.71 -5.09 -8.77
C ILE A 47 -7.67 -4.55 -7.75
N ASP A 48 -8.64 -5.38 -7.35
CA ASP A 48 -9.56 -5.02 -6.29
C ASP A 48 -8.81 -4.90 -4.96
N THR A 49 -8.66 -3.66 -4.50
CA THR A 49 -8.00 -3.32 -3.23
C THR A 49 -8.99 -3.17 -2.07
N ARG A 50 -10.30 -3.35 -2.29
CA ARG A 50 -11.34 -3.12 -1.26
C ARG A 50 -11.08 -3.90 0.01
N SER A 51 -10.68 -5.17 -0.10
CA SER A 51 -10.37 -5.99 1.08
C SER A 51 -9.26 -5.38 1.93
N VAL A 52 -8.21 -4.86 1.29
CA VAL A 52 -7.07 -4.24 1.98
C VAL A 52 -7.50 -2.92 2.61
N VAL A 53 -8.26 -2.10 1.89
CA VAL A 53 -8.79 -0.82 2.41
C VAL A 53 -9.68 -1.06 3.63
N ASN A 54 -10.59 -2.03 3.57
CA ASN A 54 -11.47 -2.38 4.69
C ASN A 54 -10.67 -2.83 5.92
N GLN A 55 -9.58 -3.56 5.73
CA GLN A 55 -8.69 -3.96 6.83
C GLN A 55 -7.96 -2.75 7.43
N ILE A 56 -7.48 -1.82 6.59
CA ILE A 56 -6.85 -0.58 7.04
C ILE A 56 -7.83 0.25 7.88
N ASP A 57 -9.08 0.41 7.42
CA ASP A 57 -10.12 1.16 8.14
C ASP A 57 -10.43 0.55 9.50
N ALA A 58 -10.51 -0.79 9.57
CA ALA A 58 -10.73 -1.51 10.82
C ALA A 58 -9.58 -1.27 11.82
N ILE A 59 -8.33 -1.33 11.36
CA ILE A 59 -7.15 -1.05 12.18
C ILE A 59 -7.18 0.39 12.70
N GLN A 60 -7.47 1.36 11.82
CA GLN A 60 -7.49 2.76 12.19
C GLN A 60 -8.57 3.07 13.24
N SER A 61 -9.73 2.42 13.13
CA SER A 61 -10.79 2.49 14.14
C SER A 61 -10.34 1.96 15.51
N GLN A 62 -9.62 0.83 15.53
CA GLN A 62 -9.08 0.26 16.76
C GLN A 62 -8.01 1.16 17.41
N VAL A 63 -7.08 1.69 16.61
CA VAL A 63 -6.04 2.63 17.08
C VAL A 63 -6.68 3.86 17.71
N ASN A 64 -7.68 4.46 17.05
CA ASN A 64 -8.38 5.63 17.56
C ASN A 64 -9.14 5.36 18.87
N LYS A 65 -9.72 4.16 19.04
CA LYS A 65 -10.34 3.75 20.31
C LYS A 65 -9.30 3.66 21.42
N ASN A 66 -8.16 3.03 21.15
CA ASN A 66 -7.09 2.85 22.14
C ASN A 66 -6.52 4.19 22.62
N ILE A 67 -6.27 5.14 21.70
CA ILE A 67 -5.80 6.49 22.04
C ILE A 67 -6.78 7.20 22.98
N LYS A 68 -8.09 7.09 22.73
CA LYS A 68 -9.12 7.70 23.59
C LYS A 68 -9.15 7.08 24.99
N VAL A 69 -8.97 5.76 25.09
CA VAL A 69 -8.91 5.05 26.38
C VAL A 69 -7.69 5.51 27.18
N GLU A 70 -6.52 5.60 26.55
CA GLU A 70 -5.30 6.07 27.21
C GLU A 70 -5.41 7.52 27.71
N GLN A 71 -5.99 8.41 26.91
CA GLN A 71 -6.20 9.81 27.31
C GLN A 71 -7.17 9.94 28.50
N ASN A 72 -8.24 9.14 28.52
CA ASN A 72 -9.20 9.13 29.62
C ASN A 72 -8.58 8.56 30.91
N ASN A 73 -7.72 7.54 30.81
CA ASN A 73 -7.03 6.98 31.97
C ASN A 73 -6.05 8.00 32.58
N ARG A 74 -5.29 8.73 31.76
CA ARG A 74 -4.34 9.77 32.23
C ARG A 74 -5.02 10.96 32.92
N LYS A 75 -6.28 11.27 32.58
CA LYS A 75 -7.07 12.34 33.23
C LYS A 75 -7.67 11.92 34.57
N LYS A 76 -7.77 10.62 34.85
CA LYS A 76 -8.30 10.10 36.14
C LYS A 76 -7.22 9.95 37.23
N THR A 77 -5.95 9.91 36.84
CA THR A 77 -4.80 9.78 37.76
C THR A 77 -4.17 11.12 38.15
N LYS A 78 -4.71 12.25 37.67
CA LYS A 78 -4.38 13.62 38.09
C LYS A 78 -5.58 14.21 38.81
#